data_AF-A0A7J7PKL7-F1
#
_entry.id   AF-A0A7J7PKL7-F1
#
_cell.length_a   1.000
_cell.length_b   1.000
_cell.length_c   1.000
_cell.angle_alpha   90.00
_cell.angle_beta   90.00
_cell.angle_gamma   90.00
#
_symmetry.space_group_name_H-M   'P 1'
#
loop_
_entity.id
_entity.type
_entity.pdbx_description
1 polymer ?
#
loop_
_entity_poly.entity_id
_entity_poly.type
_entity_poly.pdbx_seq_one_letter_code
_entity_poly.pdbx_strand_id
1 'polypeptide(L)'
;MMRQLLRHRHALDMLCQLPAAARLSSDAVMLLLQAASQEFAYKAARKLCGLAAAQQLSSEQVETLLHACMQDNTAAGHSDCMALTSALCMASTCELPGAMHLSSHAVTRLLHTALTVDSVMYCFMDAEQLCRLPAATAISSADVASLLQAAFLKPPSQTADNGIEDLMHSLPAYSQLNSTQVAQLLRAAAERCCSSSSNDDFEGYIVFTSLCELPAAQQLSTEQVLQPLKVVAPHNARCTKALCQLPAAQQLSSEAVAQLLQAAVKGSSMQCFEMLSGLAAASSSAASQWCSCCRQLWMPVALRACCSLWPCQQHPSSAVAMSTKHSQQH
;
A
#
# COMPACT_ATOMS: atom_id res chain seq x y z
N MET A 1 -29.64 31.12 -0.93
CA MET A 1 -29.11 32.29 -0.22
C MET A 1 -27.87 31.97 0.62
N MET A 2 -27.88 30.99 1.53
CA MET A 2 -26.71 30.65 2.37
C MET A 2 -25.43 30.35 1.56
N ARG A 3 -25.50 29.53 0.50
CA ARG A 3 -24.34 29.27 -0.37
C ARG A 3 -23.75 30.53 -1.01
N GLN A 4 -24.59 31.50 -1.42
CA GLN A 4 -24.11 32.78 -1.95
C GLN A 4 -23.40 33.61 -0.88
N LEU A 5 -23.86 33.58 0.39
CA LEU A 5 -23.18 34.25 1.49
C LEU A 5 -21.80 33.64 1.76
N LEU A 6 -21.66 32.31 1.65
CA LEU A 6 -20.38 31.62 1.85
C LEU A 6 -19.33 31.99 0.80
N ARG A 7 -19.75 32.33 -0.42
CA ARG A 7 -18.84 32.87 -1.46
C ARG A 7 -18.29 34.25 -1.13
N HIS A 8 -19.01 35.02 -0.31
CA HIS A 8 -18.58 36.34 0.12
C HIS A 8 -17.88 36.25 1.48
N ARG A 9 -16.55 36.07 1.47
CA ARG A 9 -15.70 35.98 2.67
C ARG A 9 -16.01 37.06 3.72
N HIS A 10 -16.26 38.30 3.29
CA HIS A 10 -16.61 39.40 4.20
C HIS A 10 -17.97 39.24 4.88
N ALA A 11 -18.96 38.66 4.20
CA ALA A 11 -20.30 38.46 4.76
C ALA A 11 -20.26 37.44 5.90
N LEU A 12 -19.44 36.39 5.78
CA LEU A 12 -19.28 35.41 6.85
C LEU A 12 -18.51 35.97 8.06
N ASP A 13 -17.50 36.80 7.81
CA ASP A 13 -16.78 37.50 8.87
C ASP A 13 -17.73 38.40 9.67
N MET A 14 -18.61 39.13 8.97
CA MET A 14 -19.67 39.90 9.63
C MET A 14 -20.66 39.00 10.37
N LEU A 15 -21.10 37.89 9.77
CA LEU A 15 -22.03 36.95 10.41
C LEU A 15 -21.46 36.42 11.73
N CYS A 16 -20.20 35.98 11.76
CA CYS A 16 -19.54 35.50 12.97
C CYS A 16 -19.34 36.59 14.04
N GLN A 17 -19.36 37.88 13.68
CA GLN A 17 -19.25 39.00 14.61
C GLN A 17 -20.59 39.46 15.18
N LEU A 18 -21.72 39.06 14.57
CA LEU A 18 -23.04 39.45 15.07
C LEU A 18 -23.37 38.72 16.37
N PRO A 19 -23.96 39.39 17.38
CA PRO A 19 -24.45 38.72 18.59
C PRO A 19 -25.46 37.60 18.31
N ALA A 20 -26.17 37.69 17.18
CA ALA A 20 -27.08 36.65 16.70
C ALA A 20 -26.36 35.32 16.37
N ALA A 21 -25.06 35.33 16.05
CA ALA A 21 -24.31 34.10 15.80
C ALA A 21 -24.22 33.20 17.03
N ALA A 22 -24.19 33.78 18.23
CA ALA A 22 -24.22 33.05 19.49
C ALA A 22 -25.58 32.35 19.73
N ARG A 23 -26.62 32.71 18.97
CA ARG A 23 -27.97 32.13 19.06
C ARG A 23 -28.27 31.12 17.95
N LEU A 24 -27.30 30.81 17.09
CA LEU A 24 -27.49 29.77 16.08
C LEU A 24 -27.68 28.41 16.77
N SER A 25 -28.59 27.59 16.24
CA SER A 25 -28.71 26.20 16.67
C SER A 25 -27.56 25.36 16.11
N SER A 26 -27.29 24.21 16.75
CA SER A 26 -26.35 23.21 16.24
C SER A 26 -26.68 22.79 14.81
N ASP A 27 -27.95 22.55 14.50
CA ASP A 27 -28.41 22.19 13.15
C ASP A 27 -28.14 23.28 12.11
N ALA A 28 -28.33 24.56 12.47
CA ALA A 28 -28.04 25.66 11.58
C ALA A 28 -26.54 25.77 11.30
N VAL A 29 -25.70 25.54 12.32
CA VAL A 29 -24.24 25.50 12.17
C VAL A 29 -23.80 24.29 11.35
N MET A 30 -24.40 23.12 11.53
CA MET A 30 -24.15 21.92 10.73
C MET A 30 -24.41 22.18 9.24
N LEU A 31 -25.57 22.78 8.91
CA LEU A 31 -25.92 23.13 7.52
C LEU A 31 -24.96 24.17 6.93
N LEU A 32 -24.52 25.15 7.73
CA LEU A 32 -23.53 26.14 7.32
C LEU A 32 -22.15 25.52 7.08
N LEU A 33 -21.71 24.60 7.94
CA LEU A 33 -20.45 23.87 7.79
C LEU A 33 -20.47 22.97 6.56
N GLN A 34 -21.57 22.24 6.33
CA GLN A 34 -21.74 21.40 5.14
C GLN A 34 -21.78 22.25 3.86
N ALA A 35 -22.44 23.40 3.88
CA ALA A 35 -22.41 24.31 2.73
C ALA A 35 -21.01 24.93 2.53
N ALA A 36 -20.23 25.12 3.61
CA ALA A 36 -18.87 25.62 3.53
C ALA A 36 -17.87 24.57 3.01
N SER A 37 -18.08 23.28 3.29
CA SER A 37 -17.30 22.19 2.68
C SER A 37 -17.54 22.13 1.18
N GLN A 38 -18.81 22.16 0.76
CA GLN A 38 -19.24 22.08 -0.63
C GLN A 38 -18.72 23.23 -1.50
N GLU A 39 -18.63 24.44 -0.94
CA GLU A 39 -18.14 25.63 -1.64
C GLU A 39 -16.62 25.84 -1.44
N PHE A 40 -15.92 24.86 -0.85
CA PHE A 40 -14.47 24.92 -0.58
C PHE A 40 -14.09 26.22 0.14
N ALA A 41 -14.83 26.56 1.19
CA ALA A 41 -14.64 27.79 1.96
C ALA A 41 -13.97 27.49 3.32
N TYR A 42 -12.75 26.94 3.34
CA TYR A 42 -12.12 26.51 4.61
C TYR A 42 -11.99 27.62 5.66
N LYS A 43 -11.76 28.87 5.24
CA LYS A 43 -11.71 30.01 6.17
C LYS A 43 -13.06 30.22 6.86
N ALA A 44 -14.15 29.96 6.13
CA ALA A 44 -15.49 29.97 6.69
C ALA A 44 -15.73 28.77 7.60
N ALA A 45 -15.39 27.56 7.16
CA ALA A 45 -15.51 26.36 7.98
C ALA A 45 -14.77 26.51 9.33
N ARG A 46 -13.53 26.99 9.30
CA ARG A 46 -12.74 27.23 10.52
C ARG A 46 -13.39 28.24 11.47
N LYS A 47 -13.97 29.33 10.94
CA LYS A 47 -14.68 30.33 11.76
C LYS A 47 -15.97 29.77 12.34
N LEU A 48 -16.71 29.00 11.55
CA LEU A 48 -17.93 28.32 11.98
C LEU A 48 -17.64 27.28 13.08
N CYS A 49 -16.53 26.52 12.99
CA CYS A 49 -16.09 25.61 14.05
C CYS A 49 -15.78 26.33 15.38
N GLY A 50 -15.41 27.62 15.34
CA GLY A 50 -15.18 28.44 16.53
C GLY A 50 -16.46 28.94 17.24
N LEU A 51 -17.65 28.71 16.66
CA LEU A 51 -18.91 29.13 17.27
C LEU A 51 -19.32 28.19 18.41
N ALA A 52 -19.93 28.73 19.47
CA ALA A 52 -20.39 27.94 20.62
C ALA A 52 -21.35 26.80 20.22
N ALA A 53 -22.20 27.02 19.21
CA ALA A 53 -23.09 25.99 18.70
C ALA A 53 -22.36 24.88 17.92
N ALA A 54 -21.20 25.14 17.31
CA ALA A 54 -20.36 24.09 16.72
C ALA A 54 -19.74 23.19 17.79
N GLN A 55 -19.39 23.77 18.94
CA GLN A 55 -18.85 23.04 20.09
C GLN A 55 -19.89 22.10 20.74
N GLN A 56 -21.16 22.26 20.40
CA GLN A 56 -22.28 21.42 20.86
C GLN A 56 -22.70 20.34 19.84
N LEU A 57 -22.01 20.23 18.70
CA LEU A 57 -22.32 19.19 17.72
C LEU A 57 -22.08 17.80 18.31
N SER A 58 -23.03 16.90 18.10
CA SER A 58 -22.89 15.50 18.50
C SER A 58 -21.82 14.79 17.67
N SER A 59 -21.32 13.65 18.15
CA SER A 59 -20.38 12.82 17.39
C SER A 59 -20.97 12.34 16.06
N GLU A 60 -22.26 12.03 16.01
CA GLU A 60 -22.97 11.66 14.77
C GLU A 60 -23.04 12.82 13.75
N GLN A 61 -23.28 14.05 14.23
CA GLN A 61 -23.29 15.24 13.39
C GLN A 61 -21.88 15.53 12.83
N VAL A 62 -20.84 15.37 13.67
CA VAL A 62 -19.45 15.51 13.23
C VAL A 62 -19.06 14.42 12.24
N GLU A 63 -19.45 13.16 12.46
CA GLU A 63 -19.24 12.06 11.50
C GLU A 63 -19.87 12.39 10.14
N THR A 64 -21.11 12.86 10.14
CA THR A 64 -21.84 13.25 8.92
C THR A 64 -21.14 14.37 8.18
N LEU A 65 -20.62 15.37 8.91
CA LEU A 65 -19.88 16.49 8.34
C LEU A 65 -18.55 16.05 7.74
N LEU A 66 -17.77 15.22 8.43
CA LEU A 66 -16.51 14.67 7.92
C LEU A 66 -16.74 13.84 6.66
N HIS A 67 -17.80 13.02 6.64
CA HIS A 67 -18.17 12.24 5.47
C HIS A 67 -18.52 13.13 4.26
N ALA A 68 -19.28 14.20 4.49
CA ALA A 68 -19.61 15.16 3.43
C ALA A 68 -18.35 15.84 2.86
N CYS A 69 -17.41 16.25 3.71
CA CYS A 69 -16.14 16.83 3.28
C CYS A 69 -15.34 15.91 2.34
N MET A 70 -15.34 14.60 2.60
CA MET A 70 -14.64 13.62 1.75
C MET A 70 -15.37 13.36 0.43
N GLN A 71 -16.71 13.29 0.45
CA GLN A 71 -17.50 13.01 -0.75
C GLN A 71 -17.45 14.16 -1.76
N ASP A 72 -17.45 15.41 -1.30
CA ASP A 72 -17.43 16.60 -2.15
C ASP A 72 -16.15 16.67 -3.04
N ASN A 73 -15.06 16.03 -2.61
CA ASN A 73 -13.82 15.93 -3.39
C ASN A 73 -13.96 15.09 -4.67
N THR A 74 -14.89 14.12 -4.71
CA THR A 74 -15.04 13.21 -5.86
C THR A 74 -15.80 13.82 -7.03
N ALA A 75 -16.83 14.63 -6.75
CA ALA A 75 -17.76 15.11 -7.77
C ALA A 75 -17.16 16.18 -8.70
N ALA A 76 -16.02 16.73 -8.31
CA ALA A 76 -15.56 17.99 -8.85
C ALA A 76 -14.70 17.79 -10.12
N GLY A 77 -13.83 16.78 -10.21
CA GLY A 77 -12.78 16.77 -11.26
C GLY A 77 -11.91 18.05 -11.21
N HIS A 78 -11.79 18.64 -10.01
CA HIS A 78 -11.25 19.99 -9.81
C HIS A 78 -9.72 19.98 -9.68
N SER A 79 -9.15 21.15 -9.98
CA SER A 79 -7.75 21.52 -9.77
C SER A 79 -7.27 21.23 -8.34
N ASP A 80 -5.99 20.84 -8.21
CA ASP A 80 -5.28 20.54 -6.94
C ASP A 80 -5.56 21.54 -5.81
N CYS A 81 -5.79 22.81 -6.11
CA CYS A 81 -6.07 23.87 -5.13
C CYS A 81 -7.30 23.57 -4.23
N MET A 82 -8.31 22.89 -4.76
CA MET A 82 -9.57 22.64 -4.04
C MET A 82 -9.43 21.52 -3.01
N ALA A 83 -8.55 20.56 -3.25
CA ALA A 83 -8.40 19.43 -2.35
C ALA A 83 -7.57 19.78 -1.10
N LEU A 84 -6.59 20.70 -1.20
CA LEU A 84 -5.99 21.35 -0.01
C LEU A 84 -7.04 22.00 0.88
N THR A 85 -8.04 22.61 0.25
CA THR A 85 -9.10 23.31 0.97
C THR A 85 -10.00 22.34 1.72
N SER A 86 -10.32 21.18 1.14
CA SER A 86 -11.06 20.12 1.84
C SER A 86 -10.28 19.55 3.02
N ALA A 87 -8.98 19.29 2.86
CA ALA A 87 -8.11 18.83 3.95
C ALA A 87 -8.08 19.82 5.14
N LEU A 88 -8.09 21.13 4.86
CA LEU A 88 -8.17 22.17 5.90
C LEU A 88 -9.55 22.24 6.60
N CYS A 89 -10.64 21.99 5.87
CA CYS A 89 -11.99 21.83 6.45
C CYS A 89 -12.05 20.61 7.37
N MET A 90 -11.51 19.48 6.91
CA MET A 90 -11.38 18.24 7.66
C MET A 90 -10.60 18.46 8.96
N ALA A 91 -9.42 19.06 8.90
CA ALA A 91 -8.62 19.38 10.08
C ALA A 91 -9.41 20.23 11.10
N SER A 92 -10.09 21.29 10.64
CA SER A 92 -10.91 22.15 11.52
C SER A 92 -12.11 21.41 12.13
N THR A 93 -12.61 20.37 11.45
CA THR A 93 -13.75 19.56 11.93
C THR A 93 -13.29 18.51 12.94
N CYS A 94 -12.10 17.93 12.75
CA CYS A 94 -11.47 17.03 13.71
C CYS A 94 -11.10 17.71 15.05
N GLU A 95 -10.98 19.05 15.07
CA GLU A 95 -10.76 19.83 16.30
C GLU A 95 -12.04 20.01 17.15
N LEU A 96 -13.22 19.63 16.64
CA LEU A 96 -14.47 19.79 17.38
C LEU A 96 -14.60 18.78 18.54
N PRO A 97 -15.21 19.15 19.68
CA PRO A 97 -15.42 18.23 20.79
C PRO A 97 -16.17 16.95 20.41
N GLY A 98 -17.12 17.04 19.47
CA GLY A 98 -17.82 15.86 18.94
C GLY A 98 -16.89 14.85 18.25
N ALA A 99 -15.81 15.31 17.62
CA ALA A 99 -14.81 14.45 16.96
C ALA A 99 -14.05 13.57 17.97
N MET A 100 -13.76 14.13 19.16
CA MET A 100 -13.08 13.43 20.25
C MET A 100 -13.92 12.29 20.85
N HIS A 101 -15.23 12.30 20.59
CA HIS A 101 -16.18 11.28 21.04
C HIS A 101 -16.66 10.36 19.90
N LEU A 102 -16.00 10.39 18.74
CA LEU A 102 -16.27 9.42 17.68
C LEU A 102 -15.98 8.00 18.17
N SER A 103 -16.76 7.03 17.70
CA SER A 103 -16.46 5.62 17.96
C SER A 103 -15.31 5.15 17.06
N SER A 104 -14.60 4.09 17.47
CA SER A 104 -13.58 3.47 16.59
C SER A 104 -14.18 3.00 15.27
N HIS A 105 -15.41 2.48 15.30
CA HIS A 105 -16.15 2.10 14.10
C HIS A 105 -16.42 3.29 13.15
N ALA A 106 -16.80 4.45 13.69
CA ALA A 106 -17.01 5.66 12.90
C ALA A 106 -15.69 6.12 12.25
N VAL A 107 -14.59 6.13 13.00
CA VAL A 107 -13.26 6.47 12.45
C VAL A 107 -12.83 5.47 11.38
N THR A 108 -13.02 4.16 11.59
CA THR A 108 -12.74 3.14 10.56
C THR A 108 -13.53 3.38 9.29
N ARG A 109 -14.84 3.68 9.39
CA ARG A 109 -15.67 4.01 8.23
C ARG A 109 -15.18 5.26 7.50
N LEU A 110 -14.86 6.31 8.23
CA LEU A 110 -14.32 7.55 7.69
C LEU A 110 -12.97 7.34 6.99
N LEU A 111 -12.06 6.55 7.58
CA LEU A 111 -10.79 6.16 6.96
C LEU A 111 -11.02 5.36 5.67
N HIS A 112 -11.97 4.42 5.67
CA HIS A 112 -12.31 3.65 4.49
C HIS A 112 -12.91 4.54 3.38
N THR A 113 -13.74 5.51 3.74
CA THR A 113 -14.25 6.52 2.79
C THR A 113 -13.10 7.34 2.21
N ALA A 114 -12.20 7.87 3.05
CA ALA A 114 -11.03 8.61 2.59
C ALA A 114 -10.16 7.79 1.63
N LEU A 115 -9.93 6.52 1.94
CA LEU A 115 -9.14 5.60 1.10
C LEU A 115 -9.87 5.13 -0.16
N THR A 116 -11.20 5.23 -0.26
CA THR A 116 -11.96 4.83 -1.47
C THR A 116 -12.25 5.99 -2.41
N VAL A 117 -12.20 7.22 -1.92
CA VAL A 117 -12.30 8.44 -2.75
C VAL A 117 -11.12 8.49 -3.73
N ASP A 118 -11.42 8.62 -5.03
CA ASP A 118 -10.49 8.59 -6.19
C ASP A 118 -9.55 9.82 -6.27
N SER A 119 -9.31 10.51 -5.15
CA SER A 119 -8.42 11.67 -5.08
C SER A 119 -6.99 11.21 -4.79
N VAL A 120 -6.12 11.45 -5.78
CA VAL A 120 -4.75 10.91 -5.86
C VAL A 120 -3.82 11.40 -4.74
N MET A 121 -3.94 12.67 -4.34
CA MET A 121 -2.91 13.29 -3.48
C MET A 121 -3.35 13.52 -2.03
N TYR A 122 -4.66 13.62 -1.76
CA TYR A 122 -5.14 14.18 -0.49
C TYR A 122 -5.85 13.19 0.43
N CYS A 123 -6.18 11.99 -0.07
CA CYS A 123 -6.81 10.95 0.77
C CYS A 123 -5.97 10.60 2.01
N PHE A 124 -4.64 10.69 1.90
CA PHE A 124 -3.74 10.43 3.03
C PHE A 124 -3.67 11.57 4.04
N MET A 125 -3.84 12.84 3.63
CA MET A 125 -3.94 13.94 4.59
C MET A 125 -5.19 13.81 5.46
N ASP A 126 -6.32 13.46 4.84
CA ASP A 126 -7.56 13.19 5.57
C ASP A 126 -7.39 11.98 6.50
N ALA A 127 -6.77 10.91 6.01
CA ALA A 127 -6.48 9.73 6.82
C ALA A 127 -5.55 10.04 8.00
N GLU A 128 -4.52 10.85 7.81
CA GLU A 128 -3.61 11.29 8.86
C GLU A 128 -4.37 12.07 9.95
N GLN A 129 -5.24 13.01 9.57
CA GLN A 129 -6.04 13.76 10.55
C GLN A 129 -6.99 12.85 11.33
N LEU A 130 -7.60 11.85 10.67
CA LEU A 130 -8.46 10.88 11.35
C LEU A 130 -7.66 9.97 12.30
N CYS A 131 -6.43 9.61 11.95
CA CYS A 131 -5.57 8.79 12.82
C CYS A 131 -5.11 9.54 14.08
N ARG A 132 -5.18 10.89 14.10
CA ARG A 132 -4.91 11.70 15.29
C ARG A 132 -6.05 11.69 16.31
N LEU A 133 -7.24 11.21 15.93
CA LEU A 133 -8.38 11.13 16.85
C LEU A 133 -8.17 10.02 17.89
N PRO A 134 -8.59 10.20 19.15
CA PRO A 134 -8.41 9.19 20.20
C PRO A 134 -9.00 7.83 19.84
N ALA A 135 -10.14 7.82 19.13
CA ALA A 135 -10.80 6.59 18.72
C ALA A 135 -9.99 5.75 17.72
N ALA A 136 -9.00 6.34 17.04
CA ALA A 136 -8.08 5.62 16.15
C ALA A 136 -7.24 4.58 16.91
N THR A 137 -6.92 4.83 18.19
CA THR A 137 -6.15 3.87 19.00
C THR A 137 -6.95 2.63 19.37
N ALA A 138 -8.28 2.68 19.23
CA ALA A 138 -9.20 1.58 19.52
C ALA A 138 -9.65 0.83 18.25
N ILE A 139 -9.07 1.14 17.08
CA ILE A 139 -9.31 0.40 15.83
C ILE A 139 -8.70 -1.00 15.96
N SER A 140 -9.46 -2.03 15.58
CA SER A 140 -9.01 -3.42 15.67
C SER A 140 -7.94 -3.73 14.61
N SER A 141 -7.08 -4.73 14.85
CA SER A 141 -6.12 -5.17 13.82
C SER A 141 -6.80 -5.70 12.56
N ALA A 142 -8.01 -6.26 12.67
CA ALA A 142 -8.81 -6.66 11.51
C ALA A 142 -9.26 -5.47 10.66
N ASP A 143 -9.68 -4.38 11.29
CA ASP A 143 -10.04 -3.15 10.59
C ASP A 143 -8.79 -2.51 9.96
N VAL A 144 -7.66 -2.47 10.67
CA VAL A 144 -6.38 -2.00 10.08
C VAL A 144 -5.99 -2.82 8.85
N ALA A 145 -6.11 -4.14 8.91
CA ALA A 145 -5.84 -4.99 7.74
C ALA A 145 -6.77 -4.66 6.57
N SER A 146 -8.07 -4.45 6.83
CA SER A 146 -9.03 -4.07 5.79
C SER A 146 -8.71 -2.70 5.18
N LEU A 147 -8.30 -1.72 6.00
CA LEU A 147 -7.92 -0.39 5.54
C LEU A 147 -6.67 -0.44 4.66
N LEU A 148 -5.62 -1.14 5.09
CA LEU A 148 -4.40 -1.30 4.30
C LEU A 148 -4.66 -2.06 3.00
N GLN A 149 -5.52 -3.08 3.02
CA GLN A 149 -5.92 -3.78 1.81
C GLN A 149 -6.65 -2.84 0.83
N ALA A 150 -7.57 -2.01 1.31
CA ALA A 150 -8.24 -1.00 0.48
C ALA A 150 -7.23 0.00 -0.11
N ALA A 151 -6.21 0.41 0.67
CA ALA A 151 -5.14 1.27 0.18
C ALA A 151 -4.30 0.58 -0.92
N PHE A 152 -3.99 -0.71 -0.79
CA PHE A 152 -3.25 -1.46 -1.81
C PHE A 152 -4.02 -1.71 -3.10
N LEU A 153 -5.35 -1.73 -3.05
CA LEU A 153 -6.19 -1.89 -4.24
C LEU A 153 -6.22 -0.63 -5.12
N LYS A 154 -5.80 0.53 -4.61
CA LYS A 154 -5.67 1.73 -5.43
C LYS A 154 -4.55 1.57 -6.46
N PRO A 155 -4.67 2.15 -7.66
CA PRO A 155 -3.59 2.20 -8.64
C PRO A 155 -2.34 2.94 -8.08
N PRO A 156 -1.12 2.54 -8.46
CA PRO A 156 0.12 3.21 -8.03
C PRO A 156 0.13 4.71 -8.35
N SER A 157 -0.39 5.10 -9.51
CA SER A 157 -0.48 6.50 -9.96
C SER A 157 -1.36 7.39 -9.08
N GLN A 158 -2.17 6.80 -8.19
CA GLN A 158 -3.18 7.49 -7.41
C GLN A 158 -2.85 7.60 -5.92
N THR A 159 -1.63 7.30 -5.55
CA THR A 159 -1.25 7.14 -4.15
C THR A 159 0.19 7.56 -4.01
N ALA A 160 0.45 8.57 -3.20
CA ALA A 160 1.79 8.76 -2.66
C ALA A 160 2.06 7.59 -1.73
N ASP A 161 3.01 6.71 -2.07
CA ASP A 161 3.31 5.51 -1.30
C ASP A 161 3.70 5.86 0.16
N ASN A 162 4.30 7.04 0.38
CA ASN A 162 4.56 7.61 1.70
C ASN A 162 3.30 7.67 2.58
N GLY A 163 2.13 7.90 2.00
CA GLY A 163 0.88 7.98 2.74
C GLY A 163 0.42 6.64 3.31
N ILE A 164 0.74 5.52 2.66
CA ILE A 164 0.45 4.18 3.20
C ILE A 164 1.38 3.89 4.39
N GLU A 165 2.66 4.25 4.27
CA GLU A 165 3.62 4.13 5.36
C GLU A 165 3.22 4.98 6.58
N ASP A 166 2.84 6.25 6.37
CA ASP A 166 2.33 7.12 7.43
C ASP A 166 1.08 6.54 8.11
N LEU A 167 0.18 5.92 7.35
CA LEU A 167 -1.00 5.24 7.86
C LEU A 167 -0.62 4.03 8.74
N MET A 168 0.37 3.24 8.33
CA MET A 168 0.88 2.08 9.09
C MET A 168 1.49 2.52 10.42
N HIS A 169 2.24 3.63 10.44
CA HIS A 169 2.83 4.17 11.66
C HIS A 169 1.81 4.85 12.59
N SER A 170 0.75 5.42 12.02
CA SER A 170 -0.27 6.14 12.80
C SER A 170 -1.28 5.21 13.48
N LEU A 171 -1.44 3.97 13.00
CA LEU A 171 -2.40 3.01 13.54
C LEU A 171 -1.71 2.00 14.48
N PRO A 172 -1.87 2.10 15.81
CA PRO A 172 -1.12 1.26 16.77
C PRO A 172 -1.41 -0.24 16.62
N ALA A 173 -2.62 -0.60 16.17
CA ALA A 173 -3.01 -1.98 15.91
C ALA A 173 -2.32 -2.61 14.68
N TYR A 174 -1.57 -1.83 13.89
CA TYR A 174 -0.69 -2.35 12.83
C TYR A 174 0.33 -3.37 13.36
N SER A 175 0.91 -3.08 14.54
CA SER A 175 1.85 -3.99 15.21
C SER A 175 1.20 -5.28 15.74
N GLN A 176 -0.15 -5.35 15.77
CA GLN A 176 -0.95 -6.45 16.31
C GLN A 176 -1.58 -7.32 15.21
N LEU A 177 -1.18 -7.14 13.95
CA LEU A 177 -1.64 -7.97 12.85
C LEU A 177 -1.20 -9.43 13.07
N ASN A 178 -2.09 -10.37 12.77
CA ASN A 178 -1.77 -11.80 12.80
C ASN A 178 -1.18 -12.29 11.47
N SER A 179 -0.62 -13.51 11.46
CA SER A 179 0.05 -14.07 10.29
C SER A 179 -0.86 -14.16 9.06
N THR A 180 -2.15 -14.51 9.24
CA THR A 180 -3.12 -14.55 8.13
C THR A 180 -3.35 -13.17 7.51
N GLN A 181 -3.50 -12.13 8.33
CA GLN A 181 -3.66 -10.74 7.86
C GLN A 181 -2.41 -10.27 7.13
N VAL A 182 -1.21 -10.50 7.70
CA VAL A 182 0.06 -10.14 7.05
C VAL A 182 0.23 -10.87 5.72
N ALA A 183 -0.14 -12.16 5.63
CA ALA A 183 -0.10 -12.91 4.37
C ALA A 183 -0.99 -12.29 3.28
N GLN A 184 -2.19 -11.84 3.65
CA GLN A 184 -3.12 -11.18 2.73
C GLN A 184 -2.59 -9.81 2.27
N LEU A 185 -2.04 -9.02 3.20
CA LEU A 185 -1.45 -7.72 2.90
C LEU A 185 -0.21 -7.84 2.03
N LEU A 186 0.68 -8.80 2.29
CA LEU A 186 1.84 -9.07 1.44
C LEU A 186 1.43 -9.46 0.02
N ARG A 187 0.33 -10.21 -0.15
CA ARG A 187 -0.20 -10.52 -1.49
C ARG A 187 -0.73 -9.28 -2.18
N ALA A 188 -1.55 -8.47 -1.51
CA ALA A 188 -2.10 -7.24 -2.11
C ALA A 188 -0.98 -6.25 -2.47
N ALA A 189 0.01 -6.08 -1.58
CA ALA A 189 1.18 -5.26 -1.84
C ALA A 189 2.03 -5.81 -3.01
N ALA A 190 2.19 -7.13 -3.12
CA ALA A 190 2.86 -7.77 -4.25
C ALA A 190 2.16 -7.50 -5.59
N GLU A 191 0.84 -7.68 -5.63
CA GLU A 191 0.03 -7.42 -6.84
C GLU A 191 0.14 -5.95 -7.27
N ARG A 192 0.11 -5.04 -6.30
CA ARG A 192 0.31 -3.61 -6.54
C ARG A 192 1.72 -3.29 -7.06
N CYS A 193 2.76 -3.85 -6.45
CA CYS A 193 4.16 -3.65 -6.88
C CYS A 193 4.42 -4.15 -8.31
N CYS A 194 3.68 -5.18 -8.78
CA CYS A 194 3.82 -5.72 -10.13
C CYS A 194 2.96 -4.99 -11.17
N SER A 195 2.03 -4.15 -10.74
CA SER A 195 1.12 -3.41 -11.64
C SER A 195 1.71 -2.12 -12.16
N SER A 196 2.80 -1.65 -11.56
CA SER A 196 3.45 -0.41 -11.96
C SER A 196 4.49 -0.64 -13.05
N SER A 197 4.45 0.17 -14.10
CA SER A 197 5.31 0.04 -15.29
C SER A 197 6.57 0.91 -15.23
N SER A 198 6.70 1.76 -14.20
CA SER A 198 7.85 2.62 -14.01
C SER A 198 9.03 1.85 -13.43
N ASN A 199 10.17 1.88 -14.10
CA ASN A 199 11.42 1.29 -13.59
C ASN A 199 11.96 2.02 -12.33
N ASP A 200 11.37 3.15 -11.94
CA ASP A 200 11.79 4.01 -10.84
C ASP A 200 10.99 3.81 -9.54
N ASP A 201 10.22 2.73 -9.42
CA ASP A 201 9.34 2.45 -8.26
C ASP A 201 10.11 2.06 -7.00
N PHE A 202 10.77 3.05 -6.40
CA PHE A 202 11.45 2.91 -5.13
C PHE A 202 10.46 2.83 -3.95
N GLU A 203 9.27 3.42 -4.09
CA GLU A 203 8.41 3.71 -2.94
C GLU A 203 7.56 2.49 -2.49
N GLY A 204 6.91 1.76 -3.42
CA GLY A 204 6.11 0.56 -3.06
C GLY A 204 6.91 -0.54 -2.35
N TYR A 205 8.23 -0.54 -2.49
CA TYR A 205 9.13 -1.42 -1.76
C TYR A 205 9.15 -1.16 -0.25
N ILE A 206 9.05 0.11 0.19
CA ILE A 206 9.18 0.47 1.61
C ILE A 206 8.05 -0.16 2.43
N VAL A 207 6.82 0.02 1.96
CA VAL A 207 5.64 -0.58 2.60
C VAL A 207 5.73 -2.11 2.61
N PHE A 208 6.22 -2.69 1.52
CA PHE A 208 6.41 -4.14 1.42
C PHE A 208 7.44 -4.67 2.44
N THR A 209 8.56 -3.96 2.63
CA THR A 209 9.56 -4.31 3.66
C THR A 209 9.00 -4.16 5.07
N SER A 210 8.27 -3.08 5.34
CA SER A 210 7.64 -2.85 6.65
C SER A 210 6.66 -3.97 7.03
N LEU A 211 5.97 -4.57 6.06
CA LEU A 211 5.15 -5.76 6.28
C LEU A 211 5.97 -7.02 6.58
N CYS A 212 7.11 -7.22 5.89
CA CYS A 212 8.02 -8.34 6.14
C CYS A 212 8.71 -8.26 7.52
N GLU A 213 8.86 -7.06 8.07
CA GLU A 213 9.48 -6.82 9.38
C GLU A 213 8.55 -7.08 10.57
N LEU A 214 7.24 -7.23 10.33
CA LEU A 214 6.28 -7.51 11.39
C LEU A 214 6.58 -8.85 12.08
N PRO A 215 6.40 -8.96 13.41
CA PRO A 215 6.56 -10.24 14.12
C PRO A 215 5.71 -11.37 13.54
N ALA A 216 4.50 -11.05 13.08
CA ALA A 216 3.61 -12.01 12.44
C ALA A 216 4.10 -12.50 11.07
N ALA A 217 4.94 -11.73 10.36
CA ALA A 217 5.58 -12.17 9.12
C ALA A 217 6.57 -13.32 9.38
N GLN A 218 7.22 -13.32 10.54
CA GLN A 218 8.14 -14.38 10.96
C GLN A 218 7.43 -15.70 11.28
N GLN A 219 6.10 -15.67 11.44
CA GLN A 219 5.24 -16.82 11.75
C GLN A 219 4.44 -17.32 10.54
N LEU A 220 4.71 -16.80 9.34
CA LEU A 220 4.04 -17.23 8.13
C LEU A 220 4.37 -18.69 7.80
N SER A 221 3.41 -19.41 7.21
CA SER A 221 3.69 -20.73 6.65
C SER A 221 4.43 -20.63 5.31
N THR A 222 5.02 -21.75 4.87
CA THR A 222 5.64 -21.90 3.54
C THR A 222 4.67 -21.53 2.42
N GLU A 223 3.41 -21.93 2.53
CA GLU A 223 2.36 -21.66 1.54
C GLU A 223 1.99 -20.18 1.53
N GLN A 224 1.92 -19.55 2.70
CA GLN A 224 1.60 -18.12 2.81
C GLN A 224 2.69 -17.24 2.19
N VAL A 225 3.97 -17.60 2.31
CA VAL A 225 5.09 -16.88 1.68
C VAL A 225 5.24 -17.21 0.19
N LEU A 226 4.93 -18.45 -0.22
CA LEU A 226 5.02 -18.86 -1.62
C LEU A 226 4.09 -18.07 -2.54
N GLN A 227 2.90 -17.71 -2.08
CA GLN A 227 1.91 -16.97 -2.87
C GLN A 227 2.40 -15.58 -3.31
N PRO A 228 2.79 -14.65 -2.41
CA PRO A 228 3.36 -13.38 -2.81
C PRO A 228 4.68 -13.54 -3.58
N LEU A 229 5.52 -14.54 -3.26
CA LEU A 229 6.75 -14.83 -4.03
C LEU A 229 6.44 -15.14 -5.50
N LYS A 230 5.39 -15.92 -5.79
CA LYS A 230 4.98 -16.23 -7.16
C LYS A 230 4.59 -14.98 -7.95
N VAL A 231 4.05 -13.97 -7.28
CA VAL A 231 3.65 -12.70 -7.88
C VAL A 231 4.86 -11.79 -8.12
N VAL A 232 5.78 -11.66 -7.15
CA VAL A 232 6.90 -10.70 -7.25
C VAL A 232 8.14 -11.25 -7.95
N ALA A 233 8.37 -12.57 -7.95
CA ALA A 233 9.57 -13.17 -8.53
C ALA A 233 9.83 -12.81 -10.01
N PRO A 234 8.81 -12.68 -10.88
CA PRO A 234 9.04 -12.27 -12.26
C PRO A 234 9.40 -10.79 -12.42
N HIS A 235 9.06 -9.93 -11.46
CA HIS A 235 8.98 -8.48 -11.69
C HIS A 235 9.83 -7.64 -10.74
N ASN A 236 9.91 -8.01 -9.46
CA ASN A 236 10.47 -7.13 -8.44
C ASN A 236 11.50 -7.86 -7.56
N ALA A 237 12.78 -7.58 -7.85
CA ALA A 237 13.92 -8.12 -7.14
C ALA A 237 13.91 -7.75 -5.65
N ARG A 238 13.58 -6.51 -5.31
CA ARG A 238 13.65 -6.04 -3.92
C ARG A 238 12.59 -6.69 -3.04
N CYS A 239 11.35 -6.79 -3.53
CA CYS A 239 10.28 -7.52 -2.84
C CYS A 239 10.61 -9.00 -2.71
N THR A 240 11.18 -9.60 -3.76
CA THR A 240 11.66 -11.00 -3.73
C THR A 240 12.73 -11.18 -2.65
N LYS A 241 13.69 -10.25 -2.55
CA LYS A 241 14.72 -10.26 -1.50
C LYS A 241 14.11 -10.27 -0.10
N ALA A 242 13.17 -9.36 0.16
CA ALA A 242 12.52 -9.22 1.45
C ALA A 242 11.76 -10.50 1.84
N LEU A 243 11.01 -11.09 0.91
CA LEU A 243 10.32 -12.37 1.15
C LEU A 243 11.31 -13.52 1.39
N CYS A 244 12.40 -13.59 0.63
CA CYS A 244 13.42 -14.63 0.81
C CYS A 244 14.13 -14.55 2.17
N GLN A 245 14.10 -13.40 2.86
CA GLN A 245 14.65 -13.28 4.21
C GLN A 245 13.75 -13.88 5.29
N LEU A 246 12.47 -14.16 5.00
CA LEU A 246 11.55 -14.76 5.95
C LEU A 246 11.92 -16.23 6.22
N PRO A 247 11.81 -16.73 7.47
CA PRO A 247 12.14 -18.11 7.82
C PRO A 247 11.42 -19.15 6.97
N ALA A 248 10.14 -18.92 6.65
CA ALA A 248 9.35 -19.81 5.82
C ALA A 248 9.84 -19.89 4.37
N ALA A 249 10.46 -18.85 3.82
CA ALA A 249 11.07 -18.91 2.49
C ALA A 249 12.28 -19.87 2.46
N GLN A 250 13.03 -19.95 3.55
CA GLN A 250 14.17 -20.87 3.69
C GLN A 250 13.75 -22.34 3.79
N GLN A 251 12.48 -22.59 4.11
CA GLN A 251 11.88 -23.92 4.24
C GLN A 251 11.09 -24.34 3.00
N LEU A 252 11.10 -23.54 1.93
CA LEU A 252 10.43 -23.90 0.69
C LEU A 252 10.97 -25.21 0.13
N SER A 253 10.07 -26.02 -0.43
CA SER A 253 10.47 -27.23 -1.13
C SER A 253 11.27 -26.89 -2.38
N SER A 254 12.12 -27.81 -2.81
CA SER A 254 12.94 -27.63 -3.99
C SER A 254 12.09 -27.48 -5.27
N GLU A 255 10.92 -28.13 -5.32
CA GLU A 255 9.92 -27.95 -6.37
C GLU A 255 9.34 -26.52 -6.38
N ALA A 256 9.00 -25.98 -5.21
CA ALA A 256 8.50 -24.60 -5.12
C ALA A 256 9.56 -23.58 -5.57
N VAL A 257 10.81 -23.75 -5.15
CA VAL A 257 11.94 -22.92 -5.60
C VAL A 257 12.14 -23.05 -7.11
N ALA A 258 11.99 -24.25 -7.68
CA ALA A 258 12.08 -24.44 -9.12
C ALA A 258 11.00 -23.68 -9.89
N GLN A 259 9.76 -23.71 -9.41
CA GLN A 259 8.67 -22.92 -10.01
C GLN A 259 8.97 -21.41 -9.95
N LEU A 260 9.50 -20.92 -8.83
CA LEU A 260 9.85 -19.51 -8.65
C LEU A 260 11.01 -19.06 -9.55
N LEU A 261 12.07 -19.86 -9.66
CA LEU A 261 13.19 -19.60 -10.55
C LEU A 261 12.75 -19.61 -12.02
N GLN A 262 11.86 -20.54 -12.42
CA GLN A 262 11.28 -20.54 -13.75
C GLN A 262 10.44 -19.27 -14.01
N ALA A 263 9.68 -18.81 -13.01
CA ALA A 263 8.91 -17.58 -13.10
C ALA A 263 9.81 -16.33 -13.22
N ALA A 264 10.91 -16.26 -12.46
CA ALA A 264 11.91 -15.19 -12.55
C ALA A 264 12.57 -15.15 -13.94
N VAL A 265 12.91 -16.33 -14.50
CA VAL A 265 13.44 -16.46 -15.88
C VAL A 265 12.43 -15.97 -16.91
N LYS A 266 11.14 -16.34 -16.79
CA LYS A 266 10.08 -15.86 -17.68
C LYS A 266 9.88 -14.34 -17.59
N GLY A 267 10.01 -13.77 -16.40
CA GLY A 267 9.98 -12.33 -16.16
C GLY A 267 11.28 -11.60 -16.53
N SER A 268 12.30 -12.31 -17.02
CA SER A 268 13.63 -11.75 -17.33
C SER A 268 14.32 -11.05 -16.15
N SER A 269 13.99 -11.43 -14.91
CA SER A 269 14.55 -10.81 -13.70
C SER A 269 15.75 -11.60 -13.16
N MET A 270 16.95 -11.24 -13.61
CA MET A 270 18.20 -11.88 -13.15
C MET A 270 18.43 -11.75 -11.66
N GLN A 271 18.12 -10.58 -11.10
CA GLN A 271 18.32 -10.34 -9.67
C GLN A 271 17.42 -11.27 -8.84
N CYS A 272 16.15 -11.44 -9.23
CA CYS A 272 15.26 -12.42 -8.59
C CYS A 272 15.82 -13.84 -8.70
N PHE A 273 16.32 -14.21 -9.88
CA PHE A 273 16.93 -15.52 -10.10
C PHE A 273 18.11 -15.77 -9.16
N GLU A 274 19.05 -14.83 -9.07
CA GLU A 274 20.22 -14.94 -8.19
C GLU A 274 19.81 -15.10 -6.73
N MET A 275 18.85 -14.31 -6.26
CA MET A 275 18.35 -14.40 -4.88
C MET A 275 17.63 -15.71 -4.58
N LEU A 276 16.78 -16.18 -5.49
CA LEU A 276 16.09 -17.46 -5.35
C LEU A 276 17.05 -18.65 -5.43
N SER A 277 18.14 -18.52 -6.19
CA SER A 277 19.19 -19.55 -6.29
C SER A 277 20.03 -19.66 -5.01
N GLY A 278 20.01 -18.63 -4.16
CA GLY A 278 20.64 -18.63 -2.84
C GLY A 278 19.84 -19.37 -1.76
N LEU A 279 18.58 -19.75 -2.03
CA LEU A 279 17.79 -20.53 -1.08
C LEU A 279 18.35 -21.94 -0.92
N ALA A 280 18.36 -22.48 0.30
CA ALA A 280 18.92 -23.79 0.60
C ALA A 280 18.37 -24.91 -0.31
N ALA A 281 17.07 -24.86 -0.63
CA ALA A 281 16.41 -25.85 -1.48
C ALA A 281 16.80 -25.76 -2.98
N ALA A 282 17.39 -24.65 -3.44
CA ALA A 282 17.93 -24.56 -4.81
C ALA A 282 19.15 -25.47 -5.01
N SER A 283 19.90 -25.74 -3.94
CA SER A 283 21.09 -26.59 -4.00
C SER A 283 20.77 -28.08 -4.15
N SER A 284 19.57 -28.52 -3.76
CA SER A 284 19.19 -29.94 -3.68
C SER A 284 18.49 -30.47 -4.94
N SER A 285 17.64 -29.69 -5.63
CA SER A 285 16.91 -30.19 -6.81
C SER A 285 17.67 -30.06 -8.13
N ALA A 286 18.92 -30.51 -8.14
CA ALA A 286 19.68 -30.77 -9.34
C ALA A 286 20.05 -29.52 -10.17
N ALA A 287 21.24 -29.01 -9.88
CA ALA A 287 22.08 -28.22 -10.78
C ALA A 287 21.99 -28.61 -12.27
N SER A 288 21.75 -29.89 -12.57
CA SER A 288 21.65 -30.41 -13.93
C SER A 288 20.39 -29.97 -14.68
N GLN A 289 19.24 -29.77 -14.02
CA GLN A 289 18.01 -29.31 -14.69
C GLN A 289 18.12 -27.83 -15.08
N TRP A 290 18.76 -27.02 -14.22
CA TRP A 290 19.00 -25.59 -14.46
C TRP A 290 20.01 -25.36 -15.59
N CYS A 291 21.13 -26.10 -15.60
CA CYS A 291 22.20 -25.96 -16.61
C CYS A 291 21.63 -26.20 -18.04
N SER A 292 20.54 -26.96 -18.21
CA SER A 292 19.86 -27.15 -19.50
C SER A 292 18.89 -26.01 -19.85
N CYS A 293 18.08 -25.54 -18.90
CA CYS A 293 17.07 -24.49 -19.14
C CYS A 293 17.73 -23.11 -19.39
N CYS A 294 18.74 -22.75 -18.59
CA CYS A 294 19.53 -21.52 -18.78
C CYS A 294 20.22 -21.50 -20.14
N ARG A 295 20.67 -22.67 -20.64
CA ARG A 295 21.37 -22.79 -21.92
C ARG A 295 20.45 -22.57 -23.13
N GLN A 296 19.16 -22.93 -23.03
CA GLN A 296 18.20 -22.74 -24.13
C GLN A 296 17.62 -21.33 -24.20
N LEU A 297 17.41 -20.64 -23.07
CA LEU A 297 16.68 -19.36 -23.04
C LEU A 297 17.59 -18.10 -23.03
N TRP A 298 18.87 -18.20 -22.64
CA TRP A 298 19.69 -17.01 -22.32
C TRP A 298 21.00 -16.88 -23.13
N MET A 299 21.09 -17.53 -24.30
CA MET A 299 22.38 -17.87 -24.90
C MET A 299 23.29 -16.75 -25.47
N PRO A 300 22.96 -15.43 -25.51
CA PRO A 300 24.01 -14.44 -25.83
C PRO A 300 24.63 -13.71 -24.63
N VAL A 301 23.94 -13.53 -23.48
CA VAL A 301 24.39 -12.55 -22.45
C VAL A 301 24.75 -13.18 -21.10
N ALA A 302 24.14 -14.29 -20.68
CA ALA A 302 24.32 -14.82 -19.30
C ALA A 302 25.33 -15.97 -19.13
N LEU A 303 25.98 -16.44 -20.20
CA LEU A 303 26.92 -17.56 -20.14
C LEU A 303 28.11 -17.33 -19.19
N ARG A 304 28.47 -16.07 -18.88
CA ARG A 304 29.56 -15.76 -17.94
C ARG A 304 29.17 -15.89 -16.45
N ALA A 305 27.94 -15.55 -16.06
CA ALA A 305 27.52 -15.57 -14.66
C ALA A 305 27.14 -16.98 -14.17
N CYS A 306 26.52 -17.79 -15.03
CA CYS A 306 26.15 -19.17 -14.67
C CYS A 306 27.38 -20.08 -14.44
N CYS A 307 28.46 -19.88 -15.19
CA CYS A 307 29.66 -20.72 -15.07
C CYS A 307 30.48 -20.47 -13.79
N SER A 308 30.36 -19.30 -13.14
CA SER A 308 31.06 -19.01 -11.88
C SER A 308 30.31 -19.49 -10.65
N LEU A 309 28.97 -19.49 -10.67
CA LEU A 309 28.13 -19.91 -9.54
C LEU A 309 27.92 -21.43 -9.48
N TRP A 310 27.90 -22.10 -10.63
CA TRP A 310 27.83 -23.55 -10.69
C TRP A 310 28.97 -24.08 -11.55
N PRO A 311 30.03 -24.66 -10.96
CA PRO A 311 30.97 -25.47 -11.72
C PRO A 311 30.18 -26.67 -12.23
N CYS A 312 29.63 -26.54 -13.43
CA CYS A 312 28.94 -27.60 -14.14
C CYS A 312 30.06 -28.64 -14.36
N GLN A 313 30.18 -29.63 -13.45
CA GLN A 313 31.18 -30.69 -13.50
C GLN A 313 31.10 -31.21 -14.92
N GLN A 314 32.13 -30.92 -15.71
CA GLN A 314 32.20 -31.39 -17.08
C GLN A 314 32.10 -32.90 -16.95
N HIS A 315 30.96 -33.45 -17.34
CA HIS A 315 30.82 -34.87 -17.57
C HIS A 315 32.02 -35.22 -18.45
N PRO A 316 32.93 -36.12 -18.02
CA PRO A 316 34.10 -36.44 -18.81
C PRO A 316 33.58 -36.83 -20.18
N SER A 317 33.89 -35.98 -21.18
CA SER A 317 33.53 -36.24 -22.57
C SER A 317 33.88 -37.68 -22.82
N SER A 318 32.88 -38.48 -23.17
CA SER A 318 33.07 -39.78 -23.77
C SER A 318 33.93 -39.54 -24.99
N ALA A 319 35.24 -39.64 -24.81
CA ALA A 319 36.21 -39.71 -25.88
C ALA A 319 35.85 -40.99 -26.62
N VAL A 320 34.99 -40.85 -27.64
CA VAL A 320 34.78 -41.88 -28.65
C VAL A 320 36.14 -42.05 -29.30
N ALA A 321 36.89 -43.04 -28.82
CA ALA A 321 38.08 -43.53 -29.46
C ALA A 321 37.66 -44.00 -30.86
N MET A 322 37.87 -43.14 -31.87
CA MET A 322 37.84 -43.54 -33.27
C MET A 322 38.98 -44.52 -33.49
N SER A 323 38.66 -45.81 -33.33
CA SER A 323 39.52 -46.92 -33.72
C SER A 323 39.64 -46.92 -35.25
N THR A 324 40.71 -46.33 -35.77
CA THR A 324 41.15 -46.43 -37.16
C THR A 324 41.50 -47.89 -37.49
N LYS A 325 40.58 -48.62 -38.12
CA LYS A 325 40.89 -49.88 -38.80
C LYS A 325 41.70 -49.55 -40.06
N HIS A 326 43.02 -49.74 -40.00
CA HIS A 326 43.89 -49.83 -41.16
C HIS A 326 43.66 -51.18 -41.85
N SER A 327 43.12 -51.15 -43.06
CA SER A 327 43.01 -52.32 -43.94
C SER A 327 44.24 -52.34 -44.84
N GLN A 328 45.19 -53.24 -44.56
CA GLN A 328 46.19 -53.67 -45.54
C GLN A 328 45.54 -54.69 -46.47
N GLN A 329 45.56 -54.42 -47.77
CA GLN A 329 45.34 -55.44 -48.81
C GLN A 329 46.60 -55.56 -49.66
N HIS A 330 47.07 -56.79 -49.73
CA HIS A 330 47.94 -57.36 -50.75
C HIS A 330 47.21 -57.46 -52.09
#